data_AF-A0A2H4N1P8-F1
#
_entry.id   AF-A0A2H4N1P8-F1
#
_cell.length_a   1.000
_cell.length_b   1.000
_cell.length_c   1.000
_cell.angle_alpha   90.00
_cell.angle_beta   90.00
_cell.angle_gamma   90.00
#
_symmetry.space_group_name_H-M   'P 1'
#
loop_
_entity.id
_entity.type
_entity.pdbx_description
1 polymer ?
#
loop_
_entity_poly.entity_id
_entity_poly.type
_entity_poly.pdbx_seq_one_letter_code
_entity_poly.pdbx_strand_id
1 'polypeptide(L)'
;MYKIAVVSVIALLAIQGCLAKPKAKQAQAIEKSQIDELAANARDVIKSVSSSIEGNLPDSKQVSDSIVENTQKIATKLKSIVDDLNKQTADHKGDFENVLKQFEENFKATATNLEKAVGPEATAKAKDLKKSLDDGINNAITEAQELAKVFEPKAKQLQADINLHLKNLLDQIVESGKNLKKDFEKNLPK
;
A
#
# COMPACT_ATOMS: atom_id res chain seq x y z
N MET A 1 -20.42 48.10 38.94
CA MET A 1 -20.80 47.91 37.53
C MET A 1 -19.55 47.51 36.76
N TYR A 2 -19.36 46.22 36.52
CA TYR A 2 -18.18 45.65 35.85
C TYR A 2 -18.56 45.21 34.44
N LYS A 3 -17.81 45.64 33.41
CA LYS A 3 -17.56 44.86 32.17
C LYS A 3 -16.19 45.22 31.60
N ILE A 4 -15.24 44.30 31.80
CA ILE A 4 -13.96 44.22 31.09
C ILE A 4 -14.22 43.46 29.79
N ALA A 5 -13.75 43.99 28.67
CA ALA A 5 -13.87 43.39 27.35
C ALA A 5 -12.61 42.59 27.00
N VAL A 6 -12.85 41.31 26.72
CA VAL A 6 -12.19 40.47 25.70
C VAL A 6 -10.70 40.14 25.89
N VAL A 7 -10.47 39.04 26.59
CA VAL A 7 -9.34 38.13 26.38
C VAL A 7 -9.62 37.31 25.12
N SER A 8 -8.73 37.37 24.13
CA SER A 8 -8.82 36.56 22.91
C SER A 8 -8.34 35.14 23.21
N VAL A 9 -9.25 34.19 22.94
CA VAL A 9 -9.18 32.78 23.32
C VAL A 9 -8.17 32.02 22.47
N ILE A 10 -7.14 31.50 23.13
CA ILE A 10 -6.41 30.29 22.74
C ILE A 10 -7.02 29.14 23.56
N ALA A 11 -7.14 27.98 22.91
CA ALA A 11 -7.45 26.64 23.45
C ALA A 11 -8.86 26.07 23.21
N LEU A 12 -8.95 25.25 22.15
CA LEU A 12 -9.33 23.83 22.18
C LEU A 12 -10.34 23.32 23.24
N LEU A 13 -11.36 22.66 22.70
CA LEU A 13 -12.08 21.49 23.22
C LEU A 13 -13.06 21.69 24.39
N ALA A 14 -14.35 21.76 24.05
CA ALA A 14 -15.38 21.01 24.76
C ALA A 14 -16.49 20.59 23.80
N ILE A 15 -16.85 19.31 23.91
CA ILE A 15 -17.78 18.53 23.13
C ILE A 15 -19.22 18.94 23.47
N GLN A 16 -20.15 18.59 22.57
CA GLN A 16 -21.60 18.37 22.72
C GLN A 16 -22.41 19.39 21.90
N GLY A 17 -23.29 19.01 20.98
CA GLY A 17 -23.98 17.75 20.79
C GLY A 17 -25.42 18.09 20.45
N CYS A 18 -25.74 18.10 19.16
CA CYS A 18 -27.08 17.93 18.59
C CYS A 18 -26.94 18.15 17.08
N LEU A 19 -26.92 17.05 16.32
CA LEU A 19 -27.59 16.88 15.04
C LEU A 19 -27.17 15.51 14.52
N ALA A 20 -28.08 14.55 14.72
CA ALA A 20 -27.99 13.21 14.19
C ALA A 20 -27.85 13.25 12.66
N LYS A 21 -26.71 12.79 12.15
CA LYS A 21 -26.55 12.31 10.77
C LYS A 21 -25.73 11.01 10.81
N PRO A 22 -26.04 10.04 9.94
CA PRO A 22 -25.56 8.68 10.06
C PRO A 22 -24.04 8.63 9.97
N LYS A 23 -23.46 7.64 10.65
CA LYS A 23 -22.02 7.29 10.66
C LYS A 23 -21.51 7.06 9.23
N ALA A 24 -21.23 8.12 8.48
CA ALA A 24 -20.13 8.08 7.55
C ALA A 24 -18.89 7.92 8.43
N LYS A 25 -18.17 6.81 8.28
CA LYS A 25 -16.82 6.67 8.83
C LYS A 25 -16.10 7.99 8.53
N GLN A 26 -15.79 8.78 9.58
CA GLN A 26 -14.78 9.81 9.43
C GLN A 26 -13.57 9.08 8.89
N ALA A 27 -13.26 9.28 7.62
CA ALA A 27 -11.96 8.95 7.09
C ALA A 27 -10.99 9.69 8.00
N GLN A 28 -10.39 8.97 8.96
CA GLN A 28 -9.28 9.50 9.74
C GLN A 28 -8.27 9.95 8.70
N ALA A 29 -7.93 11.24 8.72
CA ALA A 29 -6.89 11.75 7.85
C ALA A 29 -5.63 10.92 8.14
N ILE A 30 -5.28 10.03 7.22
CA ILE A 30 -4.07 9.22 7.32
C ILE A 30 -2.92 10.21 7.19
N GLU A 31 -2.18 10.41 8.28
CA GLU A 31 -1.05 11.32 8.30
C GLU A 31 0.07 10.76 7.42
N LYS A 32 0.82 11.63 6.74
CA LYS A 32 1.95 11.26 5.89
C LYS A 32 2.98 10.38 6.62
N SER A 33 3.17 10.62 7.92
CA SER A 33 4.02 9.80 8.79
C SER A 33 3.60 8.33 8.81
N GLN A 34 2.30 8.03 8.72
CA GLN A 34 1.78 6.66 8.74
C GLN A 34 2.07 5.92 7.44
N ILE A 35 1.96 6.58 6.29
CA ILE A 35 2.31 5.96 4.99
C ILE A 35 3.81 5.69 4.91
N ASP A 36 4.63 6.63 5.36
CA ASP A 36 6.09 6.45 5.38
C ASP A 36 6.53 5.33 6.34
N GLU A 37 5.91 5.23 7.52
CA GLU A 37 6.16 4.15 8.48
C GLU A 37 5.72 2.77 7.93
N LEU A 38 4.52 2.69 7.33
CA LEU A 38 4.06 1.46 6.69
C LEU A 38 4.94 1.06 5.52
N ALA A 39 5.41 2.01 4.73
CA ALA A 39 6.32 1.76 3.62
C ALA A 39 7.67 1.23 4.11
N ALA A 40 8.21 1.77 5.20
CA ALA A 40 9.42 1.25 5.82
C ALA A 40 9.21 -0.20 6.30
N ASN A 41 8.11 -0.47 7.01
CA ASN A 41 7.77 -1.81 7.47
C ASN A 41 7.60 -2.81 6.32
N ALA A 42 6.90 -2.40 5.25
CA ALA A 42 6.75 -3.20 4.04
C ALA A 42 8.11 -3.56 3.43
N ARG A 43 9.05 -2.60 3.32
CA ARG A 43 10.41 -2.86 2.84
C ARG A 43 11.17 -3.85 3.71
N ASP A 44 11.09 -3.69 5.03
CA ASP A 44 11.77 -4.59 5.98
C ASP A 44 11.25 -6.03 5.90
N VAL A 45 9.93 -6.18 5.78
CA VAL A 45 9.30 -7.50 5.61
C VAL A 45 9.73 -8.13 4.29
N ILE A 46 9.69 -7.40 3.17
CA ILE A 46 10.09 -7.94 1.86
C ILE A 46 11.57 -8.27 1.83
N LYS A 47 12.43 -7.43 2.40
CA LYS A 47 13.86 -7.74 2.55
C LYS A 47 14.09 -9.02 3.35
N SER A 48 13.31 -9.24 4.40
CA SER A 48 13.37 -10.49 5.18
C SER A 48 12.97 -11.70 4.34
N VAL A 49 11.86 -11.62 3.61
CA VAL A 49 11.37 -12.67 2.70
C VAL A 49 12.40 -12.98 1.61
N SER A 50 12.96 -11.93 1.00
CA SER A 50 13.99 -12.02 -0.04
C SER A 50 15.25 -12.73 0.46
N SER A 51 15.69 -12.41 1.68
CA SER A 51 16.83 -13.08 2.32
C SER A 51 16.55 -14.57 2.57
N SER A 52 15.30 -14.93 2.91
CA SER A 52 14.90 -16.34 3.06
C SER A 52 14.90 -17.10 1.72
N ILE A 53 14.67 -16.42 0.60
CA ILE A 53 14.76 -17.01 -0.75
C ILE A 53 16.22 -17.28 -1.15
N GLU A 54 17.18 -16.43 -0.74
CA GLU A 54 18.62 -16.64 -1.00
C GLU A 54 19.18 -17.90 -0.31
N GLY A 55 18.57 -18.33 0.80
CA GLY A 55 19.05 -19.41 1.66
C GLY A 55 18.74 -20.86 1.21
N ASN A 56 18.40 -21.08 -0.07
CA ASN A 56 17.66 -22.22 -0.63
C ASN A 56 16.15 -22.15 -0.34
N LEU A 57 15.39 -21.84 -1.38
CA LEU A 57 13.94 -22.06 -1.40
C LEU A 57 13.63 -23.53 -1.09
N PRO A 58 12.83 -23.84 -0.06
CA PRO A 58 12.38 -25.20 0.16
C PRO A 58 11.66 -25.68 -1.11
N ASP A 59 12.06 -26.83 -1.65
CA ASP A 59 11.36 -27.49 -2.77
C ASP A 59 10.08 -28.16 -2.26
N SER A 60 9.23 -27.35 -1.62
CA SER A 60 7.94 -27.78 -1.10
C SER A 60 6.85 -27.07 -1.89
N LYS A 61 5.91 -27.87 -2.38
CA LYS A 61 4.72 -27.36 -3.07
C LYS A 61 4.00 -26.27 -2.25
N GLN A 62 3.94 -26.44 -0.92
CA GLN A 62 3.32 -25.48 -0.02
C GLN A 62 3.98 -24.09 -0.06
N VAL A 63 5.30 -24.03 -0.16
CA VAL A 63 6.04 -22.77 -0.26
C VAL A 63 5.79 -22.09 -1.60
N SER A 64 5.85 -22.86 -2.69
CA SER A 64 5.54 -22.34 -4.03
C SER A 64 4.09 -21.84 -4.13
N ASP A 65 3.13 -22.58 -3.60
CA ASP A 65 1.71 -22.18 -3.55
C ASP A 65 1.54 -20.89 -2.72
N SER A 66 2.23 -20.78 -1.58
CA SER A 66 2.19 -19.58 -0.73
C SER A 66 2.78 -18.35 -1.44
N ILE A 67 3.90 -18.52 -2.16
CA ILE A 67 4.48 -17.48 -3.02
C ILE A 67 3.48 -17.01 -4.05
N VAL A 68 2.88 -17.94 -4.80
CA VAL A 68 1.90 -17.63 -5.84
C VAL A 68 0.72 -16.88 -5.23
N GLU A 69 0.11 -17.40 -4.16
CA GLU A 69 -1.05 -16.81 -3.50
C GLU A 69 -0.76 -15.39 -2.99
N ASN A 70 0.34 -15.19 -2.26
CA ASN A 70 0.66 -13.90 -1.68
C ASN A 70 1.06 -12.87 -2.74
N THR A 71 1.76 -13.30 -3.80
CA THR A 71 2.08 -12.43 -4.93
C THR A 71 0.82 -12.02 -5.69
N GLN A 72 -0.11 -12.96 -5.91
CA GLN A 72 -1.41 -12.68 -6.52
C GLN A 72 -2.27 -11.75 -5.67
N LYS A 73 -2.24 -11.85 -4.34
CA LYS A 73 -2.92 -10.91 -3.45
C LYS A 73 -2.38 -9.49 -3.61
N ILE A 74 -1.06 -9.32 -3.67
CA ILE A 74 -0.42 -8.03 -3.90
C ILE A 74 -0.78 -7.50 -5.30
N ALA A 75 -0.68 -8.32 -6.34
CA ALA A 75 -1.03 -7.93 -7.71
C ALA A 75 -2.51 -7.52 -7.84
N THR A 76 -3.42 -8.28 -7.22
CA THR A 76 -4.85 -7.93 -7.13
C THR A 76 -5.05 -6.59 -6.44
N LYS A 77 -4.29 -6.32 -5.37
CA LYS A 77 -4.41 -5.04 -4.66
C LYS A 77 -3.89 -3.86 -5.47
N LEU A 78 -2.81 -4.05 -6.23
CA LEU A 78 -2.31 -3.08 -7.20
C LEU A 78 -3.33 -2.79 -8.29
N LYS A 79 -3.99 -3.82 -8.84
CA LYS A 79 -5.09 -3.65 -9.80
C LYS A 79 -6.24 -2.84 -9.21
N SER A 80 -6.62 -3.10 -7.96
CA SER A 80 -7.64 -2.30 -7.27
C SER A 80 -7.23 -0.83 -7.10
N ILE A 81 -5.94 -0.52 -6.95
CA ILE A 81 -5.46 0.86 -6.94
C ILE A 81 -5.53 1.47 -8.33
N VAL A 82 -5.10 0.73 -9.37
CA VAL A 82 -5.20 1.15 -10.77
C VAL A 82 -6.65 1.52 -11.13
N ASP A 83 -7.62 0.70 -10.71
CA ASP A 83 -9.04 0.98 -10.96
C ASP A 83 -9.51 2.25 -10.24
N ASP A 84 -9.05 2.48 -8.99
CA ASP A 84 -9.37 3.69 -8.24
C ASP A 84 -8.72 4.93 -8.85
N LEU A 85 -7.43 4.86 -9.21
CA LEU A 85 -6.74 5.96 -9.90
C LEU A 85 -7.39 6.30 -11.23
N ASN A 86 -7.85 5.30 -11.99
CA ASN A 86 -8.63 5.51 -13.22
C ASN A 86 -9.91 6.29 -12.93
N LYS A 87 -10.65 5.90 -11.89
CA LYS A 87 -11.86 6.60 -11.48
C LYS A 87 -11.57 8.03 -11.03
N GLN A 88 -10.57 8.24 -10.18
CA GLN A 88 -10.16 9.56 -9.72
C GLN A 88 -9.68 10.45 -10.88
N THR A 89 -9.01 9.86 -11.88
CA THR A 89 -8.61 10.55 -13.11
C THR A 89 -9.83 11.02 -13.91
N ALA A 90 -10.87 10.18 -14.00
CA ALA A 90 -12.11 10.54 -14.66
C ALA A 90 -12.89 11.64 -13.91
N ASP A 91 -12.86 11.60 -12.58
CA ASP A 91 -13.58 12.53 -11.69
C ASP A 91 -12.85 13.87 -11.51
N HIS A 92 -11.52 13.89 -11.65
CA HIS A 92 -10.65 15.05 -11.45
C HIS A 92 -9.84 15.44 -12.71
N LYS A 93 -10.45 15.32 -13.89
CA LYS A 93 -9.84 15.72 -15.17
C LYS A 93 -9.24 17.13 -15.10
N GLY A 94 -7.99 17.27 -15.53
CA GLY A 94 -7.21 18.51 -15.42
C GLY A 94 -5.97 18.36 -14.53
N ASP A 95 -5.96 19.03 -13.38
CA ASP A 95 -4.76 19.30 -12.56
C ASP A 95 -3.95 18.06 -12.12
N PHE A 96 -4.59 16.88 -12.06
CA PHE A 96 -3.97 15.65 -11.58
C PHE A 96 -3.96 14.51 -12.59
N GLU A 97 -4.55 14.70 -13.78
CA GLU A 97 -4.75 13.63 -14.76
C GLU A 97 -3.43 12.95 -15.16
N ASN A 98 -2.41 13.74 -15.51
CA ASN A 98 -1.11 13.20 -15.93
C ASN A 98 -0.39 12.47 -14.79
N VAL A 99 -0.52 12.98 -13.57
CA VAL A 99 0.08 12.36 -12.38
C VAL A 99 -0.58 11.02 -12.11
N LEU A 100 -1.92 11.00 -12.04
CA LEU A 100 -2.67 9.78 -11.75
C LEU A 100 -2.45 8.71 -12.82
N LYS A 101 -2.43 9.09 -14.11
CA LYS A 101 -2.12 8.18 -15.22
C LYS A 101 -0.71 7.58 -15.12
N GLN A 102 0.29 8.38 -14.77
CA GLN A 102 1.65 7.88 -14.59
C GLN A 102 1.71 6.80 -13.49
N PHE A 103 1.07 7.05 -12.34
CA PHE A 103 1.03 6.05 -11.27
C PHE A 103 0.18 4.84 -11.62
N GLU A 104 -0.92 5.02 -12.37
CA GLU A 104 -1.72 3.93 -12.90
C GLU A 104 -0.89 2.99 -13.79
N GLU A 105 -0.16 3.54 -14.76
CA GLU A 105 0.70 2.78 -15.67
C GLU A 105 1.78 2.02 -14.90
N ASN A 106 2.39 2.67 -13.92
CA ASN A 106 3.43 2.08 -13.10
C ASN A 106 2.91 0.92 -12.21
N PHE A 107 1.80 1.13 -11.50
CA PHE A 107 1.19 0.08 -10.69
C PHE A 107 0.68 -1.09 -11.54
N LYS A 108 0.16 -0.81 -12.74
CA LYS A 108 -0.26 -1.83 -13.71
C LYS A 108 0.92 -2.65 -14.23
N ALA A 109 2.03 -1.99 -14.57
CA ALA A 109 3.26 -2.66 -14.97
C ALA A 109 3.79 -3.55 -13.85
N THR A 110 3.80 -3.05 -12.62
CA THR A 110 4.21 -3.80 -11.44
C THR A 110 3.33 -5.02 -11.19
N ALA A 111 1.99 -4.87 -11.23
CA ALA A 111 1.07 -5.98 -11.09
C ALA A 111 1.30 -7.06 -12.17
N THR A 112 1.47 -6.64 -13.43
CA THR A 112 1.72 -7.55 -14.55
C THR A 112 3.03 -8.32 -14.39
N ASN A 113 4.10 -7.65 -13.92
CA ASN A 113 5.39 -8.27 -13.70
C ASN A 113 5.34 -9.30 -12.57
N LEU A 114 4.64 -8.97 -11.46
CA LEU A 114 4.41 -9.89 -10.36
C LEU A 114 3.62 -11.13 -10.81
N GLU A 115 2.57 -10.96 -11.62
CA GLU A 115 1.78 -12.09 -12.13
C GLU A 115 2.59 -13.00 -13.06
N LYS A 116 3.43 -12.42 -13.93
CA LYS A 116 4.33 -13.20 -14.80
C LYS A 116 5.35 -14.00 -14.00
N ALA A 117 5.84 -13.46 -12.88
CA ALA A 117 6.84 -14.12 -12.06
C ALA A 117 6.33 -15.38 -11.34
N VAL A 118 5.01 -15.49 -11.14
CA VAL A 118 4.37 -16.63 -10.44
C VAL A 118 3.33 -17.36 -11.28
N GLY A 119 3.25 -17.07 -12.58
CA GLY A 119 2.25 -17.64 -13.50
C GLY A 119 2.53 -19.09 -13.89
N PRO A 120 1.58 -19.77 -14.58
CA PRO A 120 1.71 -21.17 -14.99
C PRO A 120 2.86 -21.44 -15.99
N GLU A 121 3.37 -20.40 -16.66
CA GLU A 121 4.58 -20.49 -17.51
C GLU A 121 5.89 -20.31 -16.72
N ALA A 122 5.82 -19.94 -15.44
CA ALA A 122 6.98 -19.68 -14.59
C ALA A 122 7.62 -21.00 -14.15
N THR A 123 8.65 -21.43 -14.88
CA THR A 123 9.66 -22.37 -14.38
C THR A 123 10.56 -21.64 -13.37
N ALA A 124 9.99 -21.23 -12.23
CA ALA A 124 10.61 -20.24 -11.35
C ALA A 124 11.89 -20.76 -10.69
N LYS A 125 13.05 -20.29 -11.17
CA LYS A 125 14.29 -20.33 -10.39
C LYS A 125 14.16 -19.34 -9.25
N ALA A 126 14.60 -19.75 -8.05
CA ALA A 126 14.61 -18.92 -6.83
C ALA A 126 15.10 -17.48 -7.07
N LYS A 127 16.13 -17.32 -7.91
CA LYS A 127 16.74 -16.04 -8.25
C LYS A 127 15.82 -15.10 -9.04
N ASP A 128 15.06 -15.65 -9.99
CA ASP A 128 14.16 -14.85 -10.85
C ASP A 128 12.91 -14.42 -10.07
N LEU A 129 12.42 -15.32 -9.22
CA LEU A 129 11.34 -15.00 -8.28
C LEU A 129 11.77 -13.92 -7.29
N LYS A 130 12.94 -14.09 -6.66
CA LYS A 130 13.50 -13.09 -5.74
C LYS A 130 13.58 -11.72 -6.38
N LYS A 131 14.19 -11.65 -7.57
CA LYS A 131 14.34 -10.40 -8.30
C LYS A 131 12.99 -9.76 -8.60
N SER A 132 12.01 -10.55 -9.05
CA SER A 132 10.69 -10.04 -9.38
C SER A 132 9.92 -9.54 -8.15
N LEU A 133 10.02 -10.25 -7.03
CA LEU A 133 9.43 -9.83 -5.75
C LEU A 133 10.11 -8.56 -5.23
N ASP A 134 11.45 -8.54 -5.19
CA ASP A 134 12.23 -7.39 -4.74
C ASP A 134 11.92 -6.16 -5.59
N ASP A 135 12.11 -6.25 -6.90
CA ASP A 135 11.97 -5.11 -7.80
C ASP A 135 10.49 -4.69 -7.86
N GLY A 136 9.56 -5.64 -8.05
CA GLY A 136 8.14 -5.34 -8.16
C GLY A 136 7.56 -4.74 -6.88
N ILE A 137 7.80 -5.35 -5.73
CA ILE A 137 7.20 -4.86 -4.49
C ILE A 137 7.89 -3.57 -4.00
N ASN A 138 9.21 -3.42 -4.14
CA ASN A 138 9.87 -2.16 -3.77
C ASN A 138 9.44 -1.01 -4.69
N ASN A 139 9.20 -1.26 -5.98
CA ASN A 139 8.64 -0.25 -6.89
C ASN A 139 7.24 0.15 -6.44
N ALA A 140 6.35 -0.81 -6.16
CA ALA A 140 5.01 -0.52 -5.64
C ALA A 140 5.04 0.32 -4.35
N ILE A 141 5.93 0.00 -3.40
CA ILE A 141 6.07 0.78 -2.16
C ILE A 141 6.55 2.20 -2.45
N THR A 142 7.51 2.35 -3.37
CA THR A 142 8.08 3.66 -3.74
C THR A 142 7.05 4.52 -4.43
N GLU A 143 6.35 3.97 -5.43
CA GLU A 143 5.25 4.63 -6.13
C GLU A 143 4.13 5.02 -5.17
N ALA A 144 3.79 4.18 -4.19
CA ALA A 144 2.82 4.51 -3.15
C ALA A 144 3.25 5.74 -2.33
N GLN A 145 4.51 5.79 -1.87
CA GLN A 145 5.02 6.94 -1.13
C GLN A 145 5.06 8.23 -1.97
N GLU A 146 5.46 8.12 -3.24
CA GLU A 146 5.48 9.25 -4.15
C GLU A 146 4.07 9.76 -4.43
N LEU A 147 3.12 8.87 -4.71
CA LEU A 147 1.72 9.24 -4.91
C LEU A 147 1.17 9.96 -3.67
N ALA A 148 1.39 9.43 -2.46
CA ALA A 148 0.94 10.07 -1.22
C ALA A 148 1.51 11.50 -1.05
N LYS A 149 2.75 11.75 -1.48
CA LYS A 149 3.41 13.06 -1.39
C LYS A 149 2.85 14.07 -2.39
N VAL A 150 2.41 13.65 -3.57
CA VAL A 150 1.96 14.57 -4.62
C VAL A 150 0.62 15.26 -4.27
N PHE A 151 -0.23 14.62 -3.45
CA PHE A 151 -1.56 15.13 -3.13
C PHE A 151 -1.64 16.00 -1.85
N GLU A 152 -0.50 16.43 -1.27
CA GLU A 152 -0.46 16.93 0.10
C GLU A 152 -1.05 18.33 0.40
N PRO A 153 -1.52 19.17 -0.56
CA PRO A 153 -2.39 20.27 -0.13
C PRO A 153 -3.64 20.56 -0.98
N LYS A 154 -3.88 19.87 -2.10
CA LYS A 154 -4.80 20.40 -3.12
C LYS A 154 -6.23 19.82 -3.15
N ALA A 155 -6.47 18.62 -2.62
CA ALA A 155 -7.80 17.99 -2.64
C ALA A 155 -7.98 17.01 -1.48
N LYS A 156 -8.56 17.46 -0.35
CA LYS A 156 -8.64 16.68 0.90
C LYS A 156 -9.36 15.33 0.76
N GLN A 157 -10.41 15.25 -0.07
CA GLN A 157 -11.15 14.01 -0.27
C GLN A 157 -10.38 13.03 -1.16
N LEU A 158 -9.86 13.50 -2.30
CA LEU A 158 -8.98 12.73 -3.17
C LEU A 158 -7.75 12.20 -2.42
N GLN A 159 -7.13 13.03 -1.59
CA GLN A 159 -6.01 12.63 -0.73
C GLN A 159 -6.41 11.55 0.27
N ALA A 160 -7.58 11.67 0.91
CA ALA A 160 -8.06 10.68 1.87
C ALA A 160 -8.34 9.33 1.21
N ASP A 161 -8.99 9.34 0.04
CA ASP A 161 -9.30 8.13 -0.72
C ASP A 161 -8.00 7.44 -1.20
N ILE A 162 -7.10 8.20 -1.86
CA ILE A 162 -5.79 7.69 -2.28
C ILE A 162 -5.01 7.12 -1.09
N ASN A 163 -4.88 7.86 0.01
CA ASN A 163 -4.12 7.40 1.18
C ASN A 163 -4.72 6.13 1.79
N LEU A 164 -6.05 5.97 1.79
CA LEU A 164 -6.68 4.74 2.27
C LEU A 164 -6.32 3.55 1.39
N HIS A 165 -6.33 3.73 0.07
CA HIS A 165 -5.96 2.70 -0.88
C HIS A 165 -4.48 2.32 -0.77
N LEU A 166 -3.59 3.32 -0.67
CA LEU A 166 -2.16 3.13 -0.47
C LEU A 166 -1.86 2.43 0.86
N LYS A 167 -2.49 2.85 1.95
CA LYS A 167 -2.40 2.17 3.24
C LYS A 167 -2.77 0.69 3.12
N ASN A 168 -3.90 0.40 2.48
CA ASN A 168 -4.36 -0.98 2.32
C ASN A 168 -3.41 -1.81 1.44
N LEU A 169 -2.72 -1.21 0.46
CA LEU A 169 -1.66 -1.90 -0.30
C LEU A 169 -0.46 -2.21 0.58
N LEU A 170 0.04 -1.22 1.32
CA LEU A 170 1.20 -1.41 2.19
C LEU A 170 0.91 -2.43 3.30
N ASP A 171 -0.28 -2.38 3.90
CA ASP A 171 -0.75 -3.39 4.86
C ASP A 171 -0.80 -4.79 4.21
N GLN A 172 -1.34 -4.91 3.00
CA GLN A 172 -1.38 -6.19 2.27
C GLN A 172 0.03 -6.71 1.98
N ILE A 173 0.97 -5.84 1.61
CA ILE A 173 2.37 -6.22 1.39
C ILE A 173 3.00 -6.73 2.69
N VAL A 174 2.80 -6.01 3.81
CA VAL A 174 3.30 -6.42 5.13
C VAL A 174 2.69 -7.76 5.55
N GLU A 175 1.39 -7.94 5.38
CA GLU A 175 0.70 -9.19 5.73
C GLU A 175 1.17 -10.35 4.86
N SER A 176 1.14 -10.18 3.54
CA SER A 176 1.59 -11.19 2.58
C SER A 176 3.05 -11.57 2.79
N GLY A 177 3.92 -10.59 3.02
CA GLY A 177 5.33 -10.87 3.30
C GLY A 177 5.53 -11.58 4.65
N LYS A 178 4.78 -11.24 5.70
CA LYS A 178 4.81 -11.98 6.98
C LYS A 178 4.34 -13.42 6.82
N ASN A 179 3.29 -13.65 6.04
CA ASN A 179 2.78 -14.99 5.75
C ASN A 179 3.83 -15.82 4.99
N LEU A 180 4.45 -15.24 3.95
CA LEU A 180 5.53 -15.88 3.21
C LEU A 180 6.71 -16.25 4.10
N LYS A 181 7.18 -15.30 4.92
CA LYS A 181 8.28 -15.54 5.86
C LYS A 181 7.95 -16.71 6.79
N LYS A 182 6.75 -16.73 7.35
CA LYS A 182 6.29 -17.79 8.26
C LYS A 182 6.25 -19.15 7.56
N ASP A 183 5.86 -19.20 6.29
CA ASP A 183 5.82 -20.44 5.52
C ASP A 183 7.24 -20.91 5.14
N PHE A 184 8.17 -20.01 4.84
CA PHE A 184 9.58 -20.38 4.69
C PHE A 184 10.16 -20.95 5.99
N GLU A 185 9.99 -20.27 7.13
CA GLU A 185 10.52 -20.70 8.43
C GLU A 185 9.99 -22.06 8.88
N LYS A 186 8.74 -22.40 8.54
CA LYS A 186 8.15 -23.71 8.84
C LYS A 186 8.70 -24.85 7.97
N ASN A 187 9.08 -24.54 6.73
CA ASN A 187 9.46 -25.53 5.73
C ASN A 187 10.99 -25.63 5.53
N LEU A 188 11.77 -24.79 6.19
CA LEU A 188 13.22 -24.94 6.27
C LEU A 188 13.59 -26.13 7.17
N PRO A 189 14.51 -27.03 6.75
CA PRO A 189 15.03 -28.07 7.61
C PRO A 189 15.76 -27.43 8.81
N LYS A 190 15.44 -27.91 10.02
CA LYS A 190 16.11 -27.49 11.27
C LYS A 190 17.53 -28.00 11.36
#